data_AF-A0A5J6J9M4-F1
#
_entry.id   AF-A0A5J6J9M4-F1
#
_cell.length_a   1.000
_cell.length_b   1.000
_cell.length_c   1.000
_cell.angle_alpha   90.00
_cell.angle_beta   90.00
_cell.angle_gamma   90.00
#
_symmetry.space_group_name_H-M   'P 1'
#
loop_
_entity.id
_entity.type
_entity.pdbx_description
1 polymer ?
#
loop_
_entity_poly.entity_id
_entity_poly.type
_entity_poly.pdbx_seq_one_letter_code
_entity_poly.pdbx_strand_id
1 'polypeptide(L)'
;MVASALARPAVALVEELASVTALLAEDPECRVLVLTGSAHPGLRDAALAAGAAGLVLRDGPLEDLAESLRAASRGETVVDPVLDTP
;
A
#
# COMPACT_ATOMS: atom_id res chain seq x y z
N MET A 1 3.78 19.23 6.68
CA MET A 1 4.91 18.38 6.27
C MET A 1 5.45 17.69 7.52
N VAL A 2 4.84 16.58 7.92
CA VAL A 2 5.30 15.82 9.10
C VAL A 2 6.36 14.85 8.60
N ALA A 3 7.58 15.34 8.42
CA ALA A 3 8.76 14.47 8.34
C ALA A 3 9.17 14.14 9.77
N SER A 4 8.46 13.20 10.39
CA SER A 4 8.93 12.62 11.64
C SER A 4 9.99 11.60 11.29
N ALA A 5 11.20 11.79 11.82
CA ALA A 5 12.23 10.76 11.89
C ALA A 5 11.75 9.64 12.84
N LEU A 6 10.76 8.86 12.40
CA LEU A 6 10.42 7.59 13.01
C LEU A 6 11.39 6.56 12.44
N ALA A 7 11.81 5.61 13.25
CA ALA A 7 12.46 4.38 12.79
C ALA A 7 11.84 3.93 11.47
N ARG A 8 12.69 3.54 10.49
CA ARG A 8 12.28 3.14 9.14
C ARG A 8 10.90 2.45 9.19
N PRO A 9 9.82 3.09 8.69
CA PRO A 9 8.50 2.51 8.83
C PRO A 9 8.50 1.19 8.06
N ALA A 10 8.21 0.09 8.76
CA ALA A 10 8.14 -1.22 8.12
C ALA A 10 7.11 -1.24 6.96
N VAL A 11 6.11 -0.36 7.03
CA VAL A 11 5.11 -0.15 5.98
C VAL A 11 4.78 1.35 5.83
N ALA A 12 4.81 1.86 4.61
CA ALA A 12 4.30 3.17 4.22
C ALA A 12 2.92 3.05 3.58
N LEU A 13 2.05 4.03 3.81
CA LEU A 13 0.73 4.13 3.20
C LEU A 13 0.70 5.35 2.27
N VAL A 14 0.30 5.16 1.01
CA VAL A 14 0.24 6.22 -0.01
C VAL A 14 -1.08 6.21 -0.74
N GLU A 15 -1.51 7.35 -1.25
CA GLU A 15 -2.72 7.43 -2.11
C GLU A 15 -2.37 7.42 -3.60
N GLU A 16 -1.23 7.99 -3.97
CA GLU A 16 -0.80 8.08 -5.36
C GLU A 16 0.16 6.96 -5.74
N LEU A 17 -0.12 6.30 -6.85
CA LEU A 17 0.71 5.22 -7.39
C LEU A 17 2.16 5.65 -7.67
N ALA A 18 2.37 6.89 -8.12
CA ALA A 18 3.70 7.42 -8.37
C ALA A 18 4.57 7.52 -7.10
N SER A 19 3.95 7.61 -5.92
CA SER A 19 4.66 7.63 -4.64
C SER A 19 5.28 6.28 -4.31
N VAL A 20 4.75 5.18 -4.86
CA VAL A 20 5.28 3.83 -4.64
C VAL A 20 6.71 3.73 -5.16
N THR A 21 6.92 4.08 -6.44
CA THR A 21 8.24 4.00 -7.06
C THR A 21 9.23 5.00 -6.45
N ALA A 22 8.77 6.20 -6.09
CA ALA A 22 9.60 7.19 -5.42
C ALA A 22 10.08 6.69 -4.05
N LEU A 23 9.20 6.13 -3.23
CA LEU A 23 9.56 5.58 -1.92
C LEU A 23 10.48 4.38 -2.03
N LEU A 24 10.22 3.46 -2.96
CA LEU A 24 11.06 2.28 -3.16
C LEU A 24 12.44 2.63 -3.74
N ALA A 25 12.57 3.75 -4.44
CA ALA A 25 13.86 4.26 -4.89
C ALA A 25 14.69 4.82 -3.72
N GLU A 26 14.04 5.37 -2.70
CA GLU A 26 14.70 5.90 -1.50
C GLU A 26 14.98 4.81 -0.45
N ASP A 27 14.02 3.90 -0.25
CA ASP A 27 14.12 2.76 0.67
C ASP A 27 13.53 1.49 0.04
N PRO A 28 14.37 0.66 -0.61
CA PRO A 28 13.94 -0.59 -1.24
C PRO A 28 13.40 -1.65 -0.26
N GLU A 29 13.68 -1.51 1.04
CA GLU A 29 13.19 -2.44 2.08
C GLU A 29 11.80 -2.02 2.60
N CYS A 30 11.37 -0.78 2.32
CA CYS A 30 10.07 -0.28 2.72
C CYS A 30 8.94 -1.02 1.99
N ARG A 31 7.95 -1.51 2.73
CA ARG A 31 6.73 -2.06 2.14
C ARG A 31 5.75 -0.92 1.90
N VAL A 32 5.16 -0.82 0.71
CA VAL A 32 4.24 0.29 0.39
C VAL A 32 2.84 -0.27 0.13
N LEU A 33 1.85 0.15 0.91
CA LEU A 33 0.43 -0.08 0.63
C LEU A 33 -0.18 1.14 -0.03
N VAL A 34 -0.95 0.91 -1.09
CA VAL A 34 -1.73 1.96 -1.75
C VAL A 34 -3.14 1.98 -1.17
N LEU A 35 -3.58 3.14 -0.69
CA LEU A 35 -4.93 3.38 -0.19
C LEU A 35 -5.76 4.12 -1.25
N THR A 36 -6.86 3.54 -1.68
CA THR A 36 -7.71 4.13 -2.73
C THR A 36 -9.17 4.26 -2.27
N GLY A 37 -9.85 5.34 -2.66
CA GLY A 37 -11.30 5.46 -2.46
C GLY A 37 -12.12 4.83 -3.59
N SER A 38 -11.48 4.36 -4.67
CA SER A 38 -12.21 3.81 -5.81
C SER A 38 -11.46 2.66 -6.46
N ALA A 39 -12.21 1.60 -6.77
CA ALA A 39 -11.77 0.51 -7.62
C ALA A 39 -11.94 0.89 -9.10
N HIS A 40 -10.93 0.62 -9.91
CA HIS A 40 -11.11 0.58 -11.35
C HIS A 40 -10.25 -0.54 -11.95
N PRO A 41 -10.65 -1.08 -13.12
CA PRO A 41 -9.88 -2.10 -13.81
C PRO A 41 -8.42 -1.66 -13.99
N GLY A 42 -7.49 -2.59 -13.76
CA GLY A 42 -6.06 -2.38 -13.89
C GLY A 42 -5.38 -1.63 -12.74
N LEU A 43 -6.12 -1.10 -11.74
CA LEU A 43 -5.51 -0.41 -10.60
C LEU A 43 -4.60 -1.35 -9.79
N ARG A 44 -5.09 -2.57 -9.50
CA ARG A 44 -4.34 -3.62 -8.83
C ARG A 44 -3.04 -3.94 -9.57
N ASP A 45 -3.15 -4.25 -10.85
CA ASP A 45 -1.99 -4.65 -11.63
C ASP A 45 -0.99 -3.51 -11.77
N ALA A 46 -1.45 -2.27 -11.92
CA ALA A 46 -0.60 -1.08 -11.92
C ALA A 46 0.10 -0.87 -10.57
N ALA A 47 -0.62 -1.07 -9.45
CA ALA A 47 -0.06 -1.00 -8.10
C ALA A 47 1.05 -2.03 -7.89
N LEU A 48 0.78 -3.29 -8.23
CA LEU A 48 1.74 -4.38 -8.10
C LEU A 48 2.94 -4.20 -9.04
N ALA A 49 2.71 -3.75 -10.28
CA ALA A 49 3.78 -3.46 -11.23
C ALA A 49 4.70 -2.31 -10.77
N ALA A 50 4.17 -1.34 -10.02
CA ALA A 50 4.95 -0.28 -9.38
C ALA A 50 5.76 -0.77 -8.16
N GLY A 51 5.55 -2.00 -7.70
CA GLY A 51 6.23 -2.58 -6.54
C GLY A 51 5.47 -2.46 -5.22
N ALA A 52 4.19 -2.08 -5.25
CA ALA A 52 3.39 -2.02 -4.04
C ALA A 52 3.29 -3.41 -3.38
N ALA A 53 3.35 -3.41 -2.04
CA ALA A 53 3.05 -4.56 -1.21
C ALA A 53 1.54 -4.83 -1.14
N GLY A 54 0.70 -3.97 -1.71
CA GLY A 54 -0.74 -4.15 -1.66
C GLY A 54 -1.56 -2.91 -2.00
N LEU A 55 -2.87 -3.11 -2.05
CA LEU A 55 -3.87 -2.12 -2.38
C LEU A 55 -5.11 -2.32 -1.50
N VAL A 56 -5.54 -1.28 -0.79
CA VAL A 56 -6.62 -1.33 0.21
C VAL A 56 -7.64 -0.22 -0.06
N LEU A 57 -8.93 -0.48 0.17
CA LEU A 57 -9.97 0.55 0.10
C LEU A 57 -9.94 1.47 1.32
N ARG A 58 -10.11 2.78 1.09
CA ARG A 58 -10.20 3.81 2.13
C ARG A 58 -11.45 3.67 2.99
N ASP A 59 -12.52 3.15 2.41
CA ASP A 59 -13.85 3.12 3.02
C ASP A 59 -14.09 1.88 3.89
N GLY A 60 -13.08 1.03 4.06
CA GLY A 60 -13.13 -0.13 4.92
C GLY A 60 -13.02 0.20 6.42
N PRO A 61 -13.39 -0.74 7.32
CA PRO A 61 -13.11 -0.66 8.75
C PRO A 61 -11.63 -0.36 9.05
N LEU A 62 -11.37 0.42 10.10
CA LEU A 62 -10.00 0.75 10.52
C LEU A 62 -9.24 -0.51 10.96
N GLU A 63 -9.95 -1.48 11.52
CA GLU A 63 -9.43 -2.79 11.91
C GLU A 63 -8.84 -3.55 10.72
N ASP A 64 -9.51 -3.50 9.56
CA ASP A 64 -9.09 -4.16 8.33
C ASP A 64 -7.83 -3.49 7.75
N LEU A 65 -7.76 -2.15 7.82
CA LEU A 65 -6.55 -1.41 7.47
C LEU A 65 -5.39 -1.77 8.41
N ALA A 66 -5.65 -1.87 9.72
CA ALA A 66 -4.63 -2.25 10.70
C ALA A 66 -4.13 -3.68 10.47
N GLU A 67 -5.01 -4.62 10.12
CA GLU A 67 -4.64 -5.97 9.73
C GLU A 67 -3.81 -5.98 8.45
N SER A 68 -4.21 -5.21 7.44
CA SER A 68 -3.48 -5.04 6.18
C SER A 68 -2.06 -4.52 6.40
N LEU A 69 -1.90 -3.50 7.25
CA LEU A 69 -0.59 -2.96 7.64
C LEU A 69 0.26 -4.03 8.33
N ARG A 70 -0.31 -4.80 9.26
CA ARG A 70 0.42 -5.88 9.94
C ARG A 70 0.83 -6.99 8.96
N ALA A 71 -0.05 -7.40 8.06
CA ALA A 71 0.25 -8.40 7.04
C ALA A 71 1.38 -7.93 6.11
N ALA A 72 1.30 -6.70 5.60
CA ALA A 72 2.35 -6.11 4.79
C ALA A 72 3.70 -6.04 5.53
N SER A 73 3.68 -5.73 6.84
CA SER A 73 4.89 -5.72 7.67
C SER A 73 5.55 -7.09 7.84
N ARG A 74 4.77 -8.18 7.69
CA ARG A 74 5.29 -9.56 7.67
C ARG A 74 5.79 -10.01 6.29
N GLY A 75 5.76 -9.11 5.30
CA GLY A 75 6.16 -9.38 3.93
C GLY A 75 5.03 -9.96 3.06
N GLU A 76 3.80 -10.00 3.55
CA GLU A 76 2.65 -10.48 2.78
C GLU A 76 2.25 -9.43 1.72
N THR A 77 1.59 -9.90 0.66
CA THR A 77 0.93 -9.04 -0.32
C THR A 77 -0.55 -8.93 0.05
N VAL A 78 -1.06 -7.71 0.21
CA VAL A 78 -2.43 -7.48 0.68
C VAL A 78 -3.24 -6.77 -0.39
N VAL A 79 -4.25 -7.44 -0.94
CA VAL A 79 -5.16 -6.83 -1.91
C VAL A 79 -6.57 -6.96 -1.34
N ASP A 80 -7.26 -5.83 -1.23
CA ASP A 80 -8.67 -5.82 -0.86
C ASP A 80 -9.46 -6.70 -1.84
N PRO A 81 -10.31 -7.63 -1.38
CA PRO A 81 -11.06 -8.53 -2.25
C PRO A 81 -11.91 -7.82 -3.31
N VAL A 82 -12.39 -6.60 -3.02
CA VAL A 82 -13.15 -5.78 -3.98
C VAL A 82 -12.26 -5.30 -5.14
N LEU A 83 -10.96 -5.22 -4.91
CA LEU A 83 -9.93 -4.81 -5.87
C LEU A 83 -9.24 -5.99 -6.56
N ASP A 84 -9.48 -7.22 -6.09
CA ASP A 84 -8.89 -8.46 -6.63
C ASP A 84 -9.67 -9.05 -7.82
N THR A 85 -10.54 -8.25 -8.44
CA THR A 85 -11.23 -8.64 -9.68
C THR A 85 -10.22 -8.71 -10.84
N PRO A 86 -10.26 -9.77 -11.66
CA PRO A 86 -9.38 -9.95 -12.82
C PRO A 86 -9.62 -8.94 -13.94
#